data_AF-A0ABC8QTF2-F1
#
_entry.id   AF-A0ABC8QTF2-F1
#
_cell.length_a   1.000
_cell.length_b   1.000
_cell.length_c   1.000
_cell.angle_alpha   90.00
_cell.angle_beta   90.00
_cell.angle_gamma   90.00
#
_symmetry.space_group_name_H-M   'P 1'
#
loop_
_entity.id
_entity.type
_entity.pdbx_description
1 polymer ?
#
loop_
_entity_poly.entity_id
_entity_poly.type
_entity_poly.pdbx_seq_one_letter_code
_entity_poly.pdbx_strand_id
1 'polypeptide(L)'
;MGLLPSLMNVTVPLFKEMMVSRNFLASENRRSVACIISDGVFSFAIDFAIEKGISIVYFRTISACSFWAYFRIHELIEADELPVKGKGMDLLVKRLPGTEGFLRRRDLPGFCRVDYIDEPKLQGIKFETRQTARAHAAILNTFEDLEGPILSHIRTQIPNLYSIGPLHSLLKSRLETTTKEFSESSGSLWEEDRSCLTWLDSQPPKSVIYVSFGSITIVTRDQLLEFWYGLVNSGQRFLWVMRPDSITGNDGESQIPTELEEATKARGYTVDWAPQEEVLNHPAIGGFVTHSGWNSTLESIVAGVPMICWPYFADQTTNSRFVSEVWEIGLDMKDTCDRVVIEKMVREVMDVKKEEFLERADQLAKLARKSVSEGGSSCCNFERFVEYISGWNSTLESIVAGVPMTCWSYYADQQVNSRLVGEVWKIGMDTKDTCDRVMVEKMIGDLMGVTRDEFFRSANQRAKLARRSVAEGGSPYCSLDRWIEDTKLMTHDK
;
A
#
# COMPACT_ATOMS: atom_id res chain seq x y z
N MET A 1 -2.81 17.24 15.69
CA MET A 1 -4.11 16.55 15.61
C MET A 1 -3.91 15.20 14.94
N GLY A 2 -4.63 14.14 15.33
CA GLY A 2 -4.58 12.86 14.64
C GLY A 2 -5.12 12.94 13.20
N LEU A 3 -4.69 12.02 12.32
CA LEU A 3 -5.04 12.00 10.89
C LEU A 3 -6.55 12.08 10.62
N LEU A 4 -7.36 11.27 11.32
CA LEU A 4 -8.81 11.18 11.11
C LEU A 4 -9.55 12.49 11.48
N PRO A 5 -9.31 13.11 12.65
CA PRO A 5 -9.82 14.45 12.93
C PRO A 5 -9.40 15.51 11.90
N SER A 6 -8.14 15.48 11.41
CA SER A 6 -7.67 16.44 10.41
C SER A 6 -8.38 16.28 9.07
N LEU A 7 -8.68 15.05 8.64
CA LEU A 7 -9.45 14.79 7.43
C LEU A 7 -10.84 15.43 7.49
N MET A 8 -11.53 15.27 8.62
CA MET A 8 -12.88 15.81 8.81
C MET A 8 -12.89 17.35 8.88
N ASN A 9 -11.96 17.92 9.63
CA ASN A 9 -11.99 19.36 9.93
C ASN A 9 -11.33 20.23 8.85
N VAL A 10 -10.39 19.66 8.09
CA VAL A 10 -9.56 20.41 7.12
C VAL A 10 -9.78 19.90 5.71
N THR A 11 -9.61 18.59 5.48
CA THR A 11 -9.67 18.03 4.12
C THR A 11 -11.07 18.10 3.52
N VAL A 12 -12.13 17.80 4.27
CA VAL A 12 -13.51 17.84 3.75
C VAL A 12 -13.91 19.24 3.26
N PRO A 13 -13.77 20.34 4.05
CA PRO A 13 -14.09 21.68 3.57
C PRO A 13 -13.26 22.09 2.35
N LEU A 14 -11.93 21.85 2.38
CA LEU A 14 -11.04 22.20 1.28
C LEU A 14 -11.35 21.42 0.00
N PHE A 15 -11.68 20.13 0.13
CA PHE A 15 -12.09 19.31 -1.02
C PHE A 15 -13.36 19.88 -1.65
N LYS A 16 -14.39 20.19 -0.84
CA LYS A 16 -15.64 20.78 -1.35
C LYS A 16 -15.38 22.13 -2.03
N GLU A 17 -14.61 23.00 -1.39
CA GLU A 17 -14.22 24.29 -1.96
C GLU A 17 -13.49 24.10 -3.29
N MET A 18 -12.46 23.25 -3.34
CA MET A 18 -11.70 22.96 -4.55
C MET A 18 -12.62 22.50 -5.68
N MET A 19 -13.49 21.51 -5.43
CA MET A 19 -14.36 20.95 -6.46
C MET A 19 -15.37 21.97 -7.02
N VAL A 20 -15.87 22.89 -6.18
CA VAL A 20 -16.86 23.91 -6.57
C VAL A 20 -16.20 25.15 -7.18
N SER A 21 -15.20 25.73 -6.50
CA SER A 21 -14.59 27.02 -6.87
C SER A 21 -13.77 26.99 -8.15
N ARG A 22 -13.13 25.85 -8.45
CA ARG A 22 -12.24 25.71 -9.62
C ARG A 22 -12.94 25.08 -10.84
N ASN A 23 -14.27 25.00 -10.82
CA ASN A 23 -15.09 24.44 -11.89
C ASN A 23 -14.64 23.03 -12.32
N PHE A 24 -14.13 22.22 -11.38
CA PHE A 24 -13.61 20.88 -11.66
C PHE A 24 -14.70 19.89 -12.06
N LEU A 25 -15.95 20.17 -11.70
CA LEU A 25 -17.10 19.32 -11.99
C LEU A 25 -17.51 19.34 -13.45
N ALA A 26 -17.40 20.50 -14.11
CA ALA A 26 -17.65 20.69 -15.53
C ALA A 26 -17.12 22.07 -15.94
N SER A 27 -16.52 22.19 -17.12
CA SER A 27 -16.17 23.49 -17.69
C SER A 27 -16.43 23.45 -19.19
N GLU A 28 -16.52 24.59 -19.88
CA GLU A 28 -16.71 24.63 -21.35
C GLU A 28 -15.69 23.77 -22.11
N ASN A 29 -14.50 23.57 -21.53
CA ASN A 29 -13.40 22.80 -22.13
C ASN A 29 -13.15 21.43 -21.48
N ARG A 30 -14.01 20.96 -20.56
CA ARG A 30 -13.83 19.65 -19.89
C ARG A 30 -15.17 18.94 -19.70
N ARG A 31 -15.21 17.65 -20.05
CA ARG A 31 -16.36 16.77 -19.78
C ARG A 31 -16.68 16.76 -18.29
N SER A 32 -17.96 16.64 -17.98
CA SER A 32 -18.42 16.54 -16.60
C SER A 32 -17.83 15.31 -15.90
N VAL A 33 -17.55 15.44 -14.60
CA VAL A 33 -17.05 14.33 -13.78
C VAL A 33 -18.15 13.29 -13.60
N ALA A 34 -17.96 12.11 -14.19
CA ALA A 34 -18.93 11.00 -14.10
C ALA A 34 -18.71 10.09 -12.89
N CYS A 35 -17.49 10.06 -12.34
CA CYS A 35 -17.08 9.14 -11.28
C CYS A 35 -15.98 9.76 -10.41
N ILE A 36 -16.04 9.50 -9.10
CA ILE A 36 -14.93 9.66 -8.18
C ILE A 36 -14.45 8.27 -7.74
N ILE A 37 -13.17 7.97 -7.96
CA ILE A 37 -12.51 6.81 -7.36
C ILE A 37 -11.63 7.33 -6.22
N SER A 38 -11.97 6.97 -4.97
CA SER A 38 -11.26 7.42 -3.78
C SER A 38 -10.65 6.25 -3.03
N ASP A 39 -9.55 6.48 -2.29
CA ASP A 39 -9.11 5.52 -1.28
C ASP A 39 -10.23 5.31 -0.25
N GLY A 40 -10.55 4.05 0.05
CA GLY A 40 -11.67 3.70 0.90
C GLY A 40 -11.46 3.90 2.40
N VAL A 41 -10.26 4.29 2.84
CA VAL A 41 -10.02 4.77 4.21
C VAL A 41 -10.44 6.24 4.36
N PHE A 42 -10.61 6.97 3.26
CA PHE A 42 -10.91 8.39 3.26
C PHE A 42 -12.30 8.67 2.69
N SER A 43 -13.29 8.77 3.57
CA SER A 43 -14.68 8.99 3.17
C SER A 43 -15.05 10.42 2.80
N PHE A 44 -14.09 11.36 2.76
CA PHE A 44 -14.37 12.79 2.56
C PHE A 44 -15.17 13.10 1.29
N ALA A 45 -15.08 12.25 0.27
CA ALA A 45 -15.71 12.48 -1.03
C ALA A 45 -17.17 11.99 -1.11
N ILE A 46 -17.63 11.09 -0.23
CA ILE A 46 -18.91 10.39 -0.47
C ILE A 46 -20.13 11.26 -0.32
N ASP A 47 -20.18 12.10 0.72
CA ASP A 47 -21.31 12.98 0.94
C ASP A 47 -21.40 14.02 -0.19
N PHE A 48 -20.24 14.52 -0.65
CA PHE A 48 -20.16 15.42 -1.78
C PHE A 48 -20.61 14.74 -3.09
N ALA A 49 -20.15 13.52 -3.36
CA ALA A 49 -20.51 12.77 -4.56
C ALA A 49 -22.03 12.53 -4.62
N ILE A 50 -22.62 12.08 -3.50
CA ILE A 50 -24.08 11.88 -3.38
C ILE A 50 -24.83 13.20 -3.56
N GLU A 51 -24.41 14.29 -2.92
CA GLU A 51 -25.03 15.61 -3.05
C GLU A 51 -25.04 16.12 -4.50
N LYS A 52 -23.99 15.82 -5.27
CA LYS A 52 -23.84 16.25 -6.67
C LYS A 52 -24.35 15.23 -7.69
N GLY A 53 -24.89 14.09 -7.25
CA GLY A 53 -25.33 13.02 -8.15
C GLY A 53 -24.19 12.38 -8.94
N ILE A 54 -22.96 12.42 -8.41
CA ILE A 54 -21.76 11.83 -9.00
C ILE A 54 -21.57 10.44 -8.42
N SER A 55 -21.34 9.46 -9.27
CA SER A 55 -21.06 8.11 -8.82
C SER A 55 -19.70 8.04 -8.09
N ILE A 56 -19.62 7.20 -7.07
CA ILE A 56 -18.40 7.03 -6.26
C ILE A 56 -18.05 5.55 -6.11
N VAL A 57 -16.76 5.27 -6.29
CA VAL A 57 -16.14 3.95 -6.11
C VAL A 57 -15.06 4.08 -5.05
N TYR A 58 -15.02 3.16 -4.10
CA TYR A 58 -13.90 3.08 -3.17
C TYR A 58 -12.89 2.03 -3.59
N PHE A 59 -11.62 2.41 -3.59
CA PHE A 59 -10.51 1.49 -3.71
C PHE A 59 -9.95 1.17 -2.32
N ARG A 60 -10.10 -0.09 -1.90
CA ARG A 60 -9.59 -0.60 -0.63
C ARG A 60 -8.18 -1.15 -0.84
N THR A 61 -7.20 -0.53 -0.20
CA THR A 61 -5.77 -0.79 -0.35
C THR A 61 -5.21 -1.84 0.61
N ILE A 62 -6.09 -2.64 1.21
CA ILE A 62 -5.80 -3.74 2.14
C ILE A 62 -6.41 -5.04 1.61
N SER A 63 -6.02 -6.19 2.18
CA SER A 63 -6.61 -7.49 1.85
C SER A 63 -8.10 -7.57 2.10
N ALA A 64 -8.79 -8.49 1.42
CA ALA A 64 -10.20 -8.75 1.68
C ALA A 64 -10.41 -9.24 3.13
N CYS A 65 -9.54 -10.11 3.64
CA CYS A 65 -9.60 -10.61 5.01
C CYS A 65 -9.47 -9.50 6.06
N SER A 66 -8.52 -8.57 5.88
CA SER A 66 -8.39 -7.41 6.76
C SER A 66 -9.56 -6.46 6.62
N PHE A 67 -10.00 -6.17 5.39
CA PHE A 67 -11.16 -5.32 5.15
C PHE A 67 -12.41 -5.88 5.84
N TRP A 68 -12.64 -7.18 5.76
CA TRP A 68 -13.76 -7.83 6.41
C TRP A 68 -13.70 -7.67 7.93
N ALA A 69 -12.52 -7.88 8.54
CA ALA A 69 -12.33 -7.64 9.97
C ALA A 69 -12.61 -6.18 10.37
N TYR A 70 -12.14 -5.20 9.57
CA TYR A 70 -12.47 -3.79 9.80
C TYR A 70 -13.96 -3.51 9.69
N PHE A 71 -14.60 -3.99 8.61
CA PHE A 71 -16.01 -3.77 8.32
C PHE A 71 -16.93 -4.28 9.46
N ARG A 72 -16.51 -5.35 10.13
CA ARG A 72 -17.25 -6.02 11.21
C ARG A 72 -16.91 -5.53 12.62
N ILE A 73 -16.05 -4.51 12.78
CA ILE A 73 -15.71 -3.94 14.11
C ILE A 73 -16.94 -3.66 14.98
N HIS A 74 -18.01 -3.12 14.39
CA HIS A 74 -19.24 -2.82 15.14
C HIS A 74 -19.87 -4.06 15.77
N GLU A 75 -19.89 -5.19 15.05
CA GLU A 75 -20.43 -6.45 15.57
C GLU A 75 -19.49 -7.14 16.55
N LEU A 76 -18.18 -6.98 16.35
CA LEU A 76 -17.18 -7.45 17.32
C LEU A 76 -17.36 -6.73 18.67
N ILE A 77 -17.73 -5.44 18.66
CA ILE A 77 -18.08 -4.69 19.87
C ILE A 77 -19.39 -5.22 20.47
N GLU A 78 -20.44 -5.36 19.67
CA GLU A 78 -21.76 -5.86 20.12
C GLU A 78 -21.71 -7.26 20.74
N ALA A 79 -20.72 -8.06 20.36
CA ALA A 79 -20.53 -9.43 20.87
C ALA A 79 -19.45 -9.56 21.95
N ASP A 80 -19.00 -8.46 22.55
CA ASP A 80 -17.95 -8.45 23.58
C ASP A 80 -16.64 -9.13 23.13
N GLU A 81 -16.35 -9.08 21.84
CA GLU A 81 -15.08 -9.51 21.25
C GLU A 81 -14.06 -8.38 21.13
N LEU A 82 -14.49 -7.13 21.30
CA LEU A 82 -13.66 -5.94 21.52
C LEU A 82 -14.09 -5.23 22.81
N PRO A 83 -13.15 -4.61 23.57
CA PRO A 83 -11.72 -4.46 23.31
C PRO A 83 -10.90 -5.72 23.64
N VAL A 84 -9.72 -5.90 23.02
CA VAL A 84 -8.91 -7.14 23.17
C VAL A 84 -7.59 -6.99 23.90
N LYS A 85 -7.12 -5.76 24.21
CA LYS A 85 -5.77 -5.58 24.76
C LYS A 85 -5.64 -6.23 26.14
N GLY A 86 -4.69 -7.18 26.25
CA GLY A 86 -4.36 -7.89 27.49
C GLY A 86 -5.36 -8.95 27.97
N LYS A 87 -6.52 -9.13 27.30
CA LYS A 87 -7.55 -10.11 27.72
C LYS A 87 -7.95 -11.05 26.59
N GLY A 88 -7.72 -12.35 26.78
CA GLY A 88 -8.19 -13.37 25.85
C GLY A 88 -7.61 -13.25 24.44
N MET A 89 -6.38 -12.75 24.30
CA MET A 89 -5.74 -12.50 23.00
C MET A 89 -5.67 -13.75 22.11
N ASP A 90 -5.59 -14.94 22.70
CA ASP A 90 -5.58 -16.23 21.99
C ASP A 90 -6.96 -16.87 21.80
N LEU A 91 -8.03 -16.22 22.28
CA LEU A 91 -9.38 -16.69 22.00
C LEU A 91 -9.71 -16.47 20.53
N LEU A 92 -10.39 -17.44 19.94
CA LEU A 92 -10.92 -17.35 18.58
C LEU A 92 -12.00 -16.26 18.48
N VAL A 93 -12.00 -15.57 17.35
CA VAL A 93 -13.05 -14.61 16.96
C VAL A 93 -14.25 -15.41 16.44
N LYS A 94 -15.44 -15.16 16.97
CA LYS A 94 -16.67 -15.87 16.62
C LYS A 94 -17.58 -15.06 15.70
N ARG A 95 -17.48 -13.72 15.72
CA ARG A 95 -18.34 -12.83 14.91
C ARG A 95 -17.68 -12.33 13.63
N LEU A 96 -16.82 -13.14 13.04
CA LEU A 96 -16.21 -12.85 11.75
C LEU A 96 -16.35 -14.05 10.81
N PRO A 97 -17.46 -14.13 10.04
CA PRO A 97 -17.72 -15.24 9.14
C PRO A 97 -16.60 -15.49 8.14
N GLY A 98 -16.28 -16.76 7.90
CA GLY A 98 -15.20 -17.18 7.00
C GLY A 98 -13.82 -17.21 7.66
N THR A 99 -13.75 -17.02 8.98
CA THR A 99 -12.50 -17.04 9.77
C THR A 99 -12.54 -18.01 10.96
N GLU A 100 -13.55 -18.86 10.98
CA GLU A 100 -13.80 -19.82 12.05
C GLU A 100 -12.63 -20.80 12.21
N GLY A 101 -12.27 -21.09 13.45
CA GLY A 101 -11.29 -22.12 13.78
C GLY A 101 -9.82 -21.68 13.73
N PHE A 102 -9.48 -20.53 13.13
CA PHE A 102 -8.07 -20.11 13.04
C PHE A 102 -7.79 -18.66 13.45
N LEU A 103 -8.72 -17.72 13.29
CA LEU A 103 -8.46 -16.31 13.60
C LEU A 103 -8.68 -16.02 15.09
N ARG A 104 -7.64 -15.53 15.75
CA ARG A 104 -7.68 -15.13 17.16
C ARG A 104 -7.87 -13.63 17.30
N ARG A 105 -8.27 -13.20 18.49
CA ARG A 105 -8.39 -11.78 18.85
C ARG A 105 -7.10 -10.99 18.62
N ARG A 106 -5.92 -11.61 18.85
CA ARG A 106 -4.62 -10.99 18.55
C ARG A 106 -4.35 -10.82 17.06
N ASP A 107 -5.02 -11.59 16.21
CA ASP A 107 -4.84 -11.57 14.76
C ASP A 107 -5.70 -10.50 14.11
N LEU A 108 -6.67 -9.91 14.84
CA LEU A 108 -7.43 -8.76 14.37
C LEU A 108 -6.50 -7.59 13.99
N PRO A 109 -6.97 -6.67 13.11
CA PRO A 109 -6.17 -5.53 12.70
C PRO A 109 -5.64 -4.73 13.90
N GLY A 110 -4.45 -4.13 13.77
CA GLY A 110 -3.76 -3.42 14.84
C GLY A 110 -4.61 -2.34 15.52
N PHE A 111 -5.52 -1.69 14.80
CA PHE A 111 -6.45 -0.70 15.36
C PHE A 111 -7.49 -1.29 16.33
N CYS A 112 -7.71 -2.61 16.30
CA CYS A 112 -8.58 -3.33 17.24
C CYS A 112 -7.91 -3.61 18.58
N ARG A 113 -6.57 -3.50 18.68
CA ARG A 113 -5.79 -3.77 19.89
C ARG A 113 -5.84 -2.60 20.89
N VAL A 114 -7.04 -2.29 21.36
CA VAL A 114 -7.32 -1.18 22.28
C VAL A 114 -7.72 -1.66 23.67
N ASP A 115 -7.63 -0.79 24.68
CA ASP A 115 -8.03 -1.08 26.06
C ASP A 115 -9.53 -0.78 26.33
N TYR A 116 -10.14 0.11 25.54
CA TYR A 116 -11.54 0.51 25.64
C TYR A 116 -12.14 0.83 24.26
N ILE A 117 -13.46 0.68 24.12
CA ILE A 117 -14.15 0.78 22.82
C ILE A 117 -14.15 2.21 22.26
N ASP A 118 -14.18 3.23 23.10
CA ASP A 118 -14.27 4.64 22.70
C ASP A 118 -12.93 5.23 22.25
N GLU A 119 -11.91 4.40 22.03
CA GLU A 119 -10.60 4.87 21.57
C GLU A 119 -10.74 5.56 20.20
N PRO A 120 -10.31 6.83 20.03
CA PRO A 120 -10.60 7.60 18.83
C PRO A 120 -10.12 6.96 17.53
N LYS A 121 -8.98 6.25 17.55
CA LYS A 121 -8.49 5.51 16.37
C LYS A 121 -9.43 4.37 15.98
N LEU A 122 -9.93 3.60 16.96
CA LEU A 122 -10.87 2.51 16.72
C LEU A 122 -12.19 3.06 16.18
N GLN A 123 -12.75 4.09 16.82
CA GLN A 123 -14.02 4.70 16.39
C GLN A 123 -13.92 5.33 15.00
N GLY A 124 -12.81 6.01 14.71
CA GLY A 124 -12.57 6.59 13.40
C GLY A 124 -12.48 5.51 12.31
N ILE A 125 -11.71 4.44 12.52
CA ILE A 125 -11.63 3.33 11.56
C ILE A 125 -12.98 2.61 11.37
N LYS A 126 -13.70 2.37 12.48
CA LYS A 126 -15.07 1.81 12.45
C LYS A 126 -16.00 2.68 11.60
N PHE A 127 -15.90 4.01 11.72
CA PHE A 127 -16.69 4.95 10.94
C PHE A 127 -16.31 4.90 9.45
N GLU A 128 -15.03 5.09 9.13
CA GLU A 128 -14.52 5.17 7.75
C GLU A 128 -14.81 3.90 6.96
N THR A 129 -14.52 2.73 7.54
CA THR A 129 -14.66 1.46 6.84
C THR A 129 -16.11 1.13 6.47
N ARG A 130 -17.08 1.57 7.27
CA ARG A 130 -18.52 1.38 6.99
C ARG A 130 -19.01 2.27 5.86
N GLN A 131 -18.32 3.38 5.57
CA GLN A 131 -18.68 4.23 4.43
C GLN A 131 -18.55 3.47 3.10
N THR A 132 -17.73 2.42 3.06
CA THR A 132 -17.57 1.57 1.86
C THR A 132 -18.90 1.04 1.32
N ALA A 133 -19.86 0.69 2.19
CA ALA A 133 -21.16 0.17 1.79
C ALA A 133 -22.12 1.22 1.21
N ARG A 134 -21.79 2.51 1.33
CA ARG A 134 -22.57 3.61 0.74
C ARG A 134 -22.12 3.93 -0.69
N ALA A 135 -20.96 3.42 -1.13
CA ALA A 135 -20.47 3.66 -2.49
C ALA A 135 -21.20 2.80 -3.52
N HIS A 136 -21.13 3.22 -4.79
CA HIS A 136 -21.76 2.48 -5.89
C HIS A 136 -21.03 1.17 -6.19
N ALA A 137 -19.73 1.15 -5.95
CA ALA A 137 -18.89 -0.03 -6.06
C ALA A 137 -17.67 0.06 -5.13
N ALA A 138 -17.04 -1.09 -4.90
CA ALA A 138 -15.75 -1.17 -4.24
C ALA A 138 -14.76 -2.02 -5.05
N ILE A 139 -13.49 -1.64 -5.01
CA ILE A 139 -12.38 -2.33 -5.64
C ILE A 139 -11.46 -2.87 -4.54
N LEU A 140 -11.03 -4.12 -4.68
CA LEU A 140 -9.96 -4.71 -3.88
C LEU A 140 -8.82 -5.16 -4.79
N ASN A 141 -7.58 -4.84 -4.39
CA ASN A 141 -6.39 -5.41 -5.01
C ASN A 141 -6.18 -6.83 -4.47
N THR A 142 -6.96 -7.80 -4.97
CA THR A 142 -6.86 -9.23 -4.63
C THR A 142 -7.51 -10.07 -5.74
N PHE A 143 -7.46 -11.40 -5.64
CA PHE A 143 -8.06 -12.31 -6.62
C PHE A 143 -8.89 -13.43 -5.95
N GLU A 144 -9.83 -14.00 -6.71
CA GLU A 144 -10.82 -14.96 -6.20
C GLU A 144 -10.18 -16.22 -5.60
N ASP A 145 -9.16 -16.78 -6.25
CA ASP A 145 -8.52 -18.01 -5.78
C ASP A 145 -7.73 -17.81 -4.47
N LEU A 146 -7.44 -16.57 -4.07
CA LEU A 146 -6.73 -16.25 -2.81
C LEU A 146 -7.67 -16.02 -1.63
N GLU A 147 -8.76 -15.27 -1.85
CA GLU A 147 -9.64 -14.76 -0.79
C GLU A 147 -11.14 -14.99 -1.04
N GLY A 148 -11.50 -15.87 -1.99
CA GLY A 148 -12.87 -16.14 -2.45
C GLY A 148 -13.92 -16.34 -1.34
N PRO A 149 -13.67 -17.13 -0.28
CA PRO A 149 -14.61 -17.27 0.83
C PRO A 149 -14.92 -15.94 1.53
N ILE A 150 -13.91 -15.10 1.78
CA ILE A 150 -14.09 -13.78 2.40
C ILE A 150 -14.76 -12.81 1.42
N LEU A 151 -14.34 -12.80 0.16
CA LEU A 151 -14.96 -11.97 -0.89
C LEU A 151 -16.46 -12.26 -1.01
N SER A 152 -16.85 -13.52 -0.86
CA SER A 152 -18.26 -13.94 -0.87
C SER A 152 -19.05 -13.31 0.29
N HIS A 153 -18.48 -13.26 1.50
CA HIS A 153 -19.10 -12.56 2.63
C HIS A 153 -19.20 -11.05 2.41
N ILE A 154 -18.15 -10.42 1.88
CA ILE A 154 -18.15 -8.98 1.59
C ILE A 154 -19.25 -8.65 0.57
N ARG A 155 -19.43 -9.48 -0.47
CA ARG A 155 -20.47 -9.28 -1.50
C ARG A 155 -21.90 -9.25 -0.96
N THR A 156 -22.16 -9.87 0.19
CA THR A 156 -23.48 -9.78 0.84
C THR A 156 -23.80 -8.37 1.34
N GLN A 157 -22.77 -7.56 1.60
CA GLN A 157 -22.88 -6.18 2.09
C GLN A 157 -22.58 -5.16 0.97
N ILE A 158 -21.72 -5.54 0.03
CA ILE A 158 -21.26 -4.70 -1.08
C ILE A 158 -21.35 -5.52 -2.38
N PRO A 159 -22.53 -5.58 -3.03
CA PRO A 159 -22.74 -6.46 -4.18
C PRO A 159 -21.82 -6.14 -5.37
N ASN A 160 -21.54 -4.85 -5.61
CA ASN A 160 -20.66 -4.37 -6.68
C ASN A 160 -19.19 -4.35 -6.21
N LEU A 161 -18.66 -5.52 -5.86
CA LEU A 161 -17.28 -5.71 -5.43
C LEU A 161 -16.42 -6.29 -6.56
N TYR A 162 -15.35 -5.57 -6.90
CA TYR A 162 -14.42 -5.94 -7.97
C TYR A 162 -13.05 -6.28 -7.39
N SER A 163 -12.71 -7.58 -7.36
CA SER A 163 -11.35 -8.04 -7.05
C SER A 163 -10.53 -8.08 -8.34
N ILE A 164 -9.65 -7.10 -8.51
CA ILE A 164 -8.89 -6.86 -9.77
C ILE A 164 -7.38 -7.00 -9.58
N GLY A 165 -6.95 -7.64 -8.49
CA GLY A 165 -5.53 -7.84 -8.18
C GLY A 165 -5.00 -9.18 -8.70
N PRO A 166 -3.70 -9.44 -8.58
CA PRO A 166 -2.67 -8.49 -8.15
C PRO A 166 -2.44 -7.41 -9.22
N LEU A 167 -2.59 -6.13 -8.83
CA LEU A 167 -2.59 -5.02 -9.79
C LEU A 167 -1.29 -4.86 -10.58
N HIS A 168 -0.14 -5.08 -9.95
CA HIS A 168 1.16 -5.00 -10.60
C HIS A 168 1.29 -6.06 -11.71
N SER A 169 0.81 -7.28 -11.47
CA SER A 169 0.79 -8.36 -12.47
C SER A 169 -0.26 -8.13 -13.55
N LEU A 170 -1.45 -7.63 -13.19
CA LEU A 170 -2.50 -7.30 -14.15
C LEU A 170 -2.03 -6.22 -15.13
N LEU A 171 -1.36 -5.17 -14.61
CA LEU A 171 -0.77 -4.14 -15.44
C LEU A 171 0.23 -4.74 -16.44
N LYS A 172 1.18 -5.56 -15.97
CA LYS A 172 2.18 -6.23 -16.83
C LYS A 172 1.52 -7.08 -17.92
N SER A 173 0.56 -7.93 -17.56
CA SER A 173 -0.17 -8.76 -18.54
C SER A 173 -0.90 -7.93 -19.61
N ARG A 174 -1.42 -6.76 -19.25
CA ARG A 174 -2.10 -5.84 -20.20
C ARG A 174 -1.11 -5.04 -21.05
N LEU A 175 0.06 -4.73 -20.52
CA LEU A 175 1.12 -4.06 -21.27
C LEU A 175 1.77 -5.01 -22.28
N GLU A 176 1.99 -6.29 -21.94
CA GLU A 176 2.49 -7.30 -22.87
C GLU A 176 1.61 -7.47 -24.11
N THR A 177 0.30 -7.22 -23.98
CA THR A 177 -0.66 -7.28 -25.09
C THR A 177 -0.79 -5.96 -25.87
N THR A 178 -0.17 -4.87 -25.40
CA THR A 178 -0.24 -3.54 -26.03
C THR A 178 1.13 -3.15 -26.60
N THR A 179 1.25 -2.94 -27.91
CA THR A 179 2.50 -2.56 -28.62
C THR A 179 3.05 -1.15 -28.30
N LYS A 180 2.61 -0.52 -27.21
CA LYS A 180 3.03 0.84 -26.83
C LYS A 180 4.08 0.77 -25.74
N GLU A 181 5.25 1.34 -26.01
CA GLU A 181 6.26 1.66 -24.99
C GLU A 181 5.61 2.60 -23.96
N PHE A 182 5.33 2.08 -22.77
CA PHE A 182 4.93 2.89 -21.63
C PHE A 182 6.16 3.10 -20.77
N SER A 183 6.44 4.35 -20.40
CA SER A 183 7.51 4.62 -19.44
C SER A 183 7.12 3.99 -18.10
N GLU A 184 7.89 3.01 -17.64
CA GLU A 184 7.78 2.49 -16.28
C GLU A 184 8.03 3.66 -15.31
N SER A 185 6.97 4.22 -14.72
CA SER A 185 7.15 5.11 -13.58
C SER A 185 7.32 4.22 -12.35
N SER A 186 8.52 4.19 -11.77
CA SER A 186 8.68 3.56 -10.45
C SER A 186 7.73 4.26 -9.47
N GLY A 187 6.81 3.50 -8.87
CA GLY A 187 5.94 3.96 -7.79
C GLY A 187 6.68 4.07 -6.45
N SER A 188 8.01 3.96 -6.46
CA SER A 188 8.85 4.03 -5.29
C SER A 188 8.87 5.43 -4.69
N LEU A 189 8.74 5.48 -3.36
CA LEU A 189 8.87 6.72 -2.58
C LEU A 189 10.33 7.10 -2.33
N TRP A 190 11.27 6.20 -2.65
CA TRP A 190 12.69 6.30 -2.35
C TRP A 190 13.53 5.94 -3.58
N GLU A 191 14.72 6.52 -3.68
CA GLU A 191 15.67 6.17 -4.73
C GLU A 191 16.12 4.71 -4.56
N GLU A 192 15.93 3.90 -5.60
CA GLU A 192 16.22 2.47 -5.56
C GLU A 192 17.71 2.21 -5.79
N ASP A 193 18.34 1.52 -4.85
CA ASP A 193 19.70 1.02 -4.99
C ASP A 193 19.67 -0.32 -5.74
N ARG A 194 19.96 -0.25 -7.04
CA ARG A 194 19.99 -1.42 -7.92
C ARG A 194 21.28 -2.24 -7.78
N SER A 195 22.27 -1.80 -7.00
CA SER A 195 23.50 -2.58 -6.77
C SER A 195 23.24 -3.94 -6.11
N CYS A 196 22.14 -4.05 -5.36
CA CYS A 196 21.71 -5.31 -4.78
C CYS A 196 21.39 -6.38 -5.84
N LEU A 197 20.95 -6.00 -7.04
CA LEU A 197 20.69 -6.96 -8.12
C LEU A 197 21.98 -7.61 -8.59
N THR A 198 23.05 -6.82 -8.78
CA THR A 198 24.39 -7.35 -9.11
C THR A 198 24.94 -8.26 -8.02
N TRP A 199 24.68 -7.94 -6.75
CA TRP A 199 25.06 -8.85 -5.66
C TRP A 199 24.27 -10.17 -5.72
N LEU A 200 22.96 -10.10 -6.01
CA LEU A 200 22.08 -11.27 -6.14
C LEU A 200 22.46 -12.18 -7.32
N ASP A 201 22.93 -11.63 -8.45
CA ASP A 201 23.40 -12.39 -9.62
C ASP A 201 24.52 -13.39 -9.27
N SER A 202 25.32 -13.08 -8.25
CA SER A 202 26.42 -13.92 -7.79
C SER A 202 26.03 -14.98 -6.76
N GLN A 203 24.75 -15.06 -6.37
CA GLN A 203 24.27 -15.99 -5.35
C GLN A 203 23.64 -17.26 -5.96
N PRO A 204 23.75 -18.42 -5.30
CA PRO A 204 23.04 -19.62 -5.73
C PRO A 204 21.51 -19.42 -5.76
N PRO A 205 20.78 -20.14 -6.64
CA PRO A 205 19.32 -20.09 -6.67
C PRO A 205 18.70 -20.42 -5.31
N LYS A 206 17.63 -19.70 -4.95
CA LYS A 206 16.85 -19.90 -3.72
C LYS A 206 17.71 -19.99 -2.44
N SER A 207 18.80 -19.21 -2.37
CA SER A 207 19.76 -19.25 -1.25
C SER A 207 19.81 -17.98 -0.41
N VAL A 208 19.09 -16.93 -0.82
CA VAL A 208 19.06 -15.63 -0.14
C VAL A 208 17.69 -15.39 0.48
N ILE A 209 17.67 -14.95 1.74
CA ILE A 209 16.48 -14.39 2.37
C ILE A 209 16.47 -12.86 2.23
N TYR A 210 15.42 -12.32 1.61
CA TYR A 210 15.22 -10.88 1.52
C TYR A 210 14.55 -10.36 2.80
N VAL A 211 14.94 -9.18 3.29
CA VAL A 211 14.42 -8.58 4.53
C VAL A 211 14.01 -7.14 4.26
N SER A 212 12.72 -6.84 4.41
CA SER A 212 12.19 -5.48 4.27
C SER A 212 10.90 -5.28 5.07
N PHE A 213 10.83 -4.17 5.80
CA PHE A 213 9.67 -3.81 6.62
C PHE A 213 8.85 -2.66 6.00
N GLY A 214 8.93 -2.45 4.69
CA GLY A 214 8.14 -1.46 3.97
C GLY A 214 8.70 -0.04 4.11
N SER A 215 7.85 0.99 3.95
CA SER A 215 8.29 2.40 3.90
C SER A 215 8.11 3.17 5.20
N ILE A 216 7.27 2.68 6.11
CA ILE A 216 6.81 3.44 7.31
C ILE A 216 7.02 2.71 8.64
N THR A 217 7.40 1.44 8.62
CA THR A 217 7.68 0.69 9.86
C THR A 217 8.93 1.24 10.53
N ILE A 218 8.81 1.57 11.81
CA ILE A 218 9.93 2.02 12.63
C ILE A 218 10.34 0.87 13.54
N VAL A 219 11.63 0.58 13.57
CA VAL A 219 12.25 -0.39 14.48
C VAL A 219 13.04 0.33 15.56
N THR A 220 13.03 -0.24 16.76
CA THR A 220 13.96 0.18 17.82
C THR A 220 15.34 -0.41 17.54
N ARG A 221 16.38 0.18 18.15
CA ARG A 221 17.73 -0.38 18.10
C ARG A 221 17.77 -1.84 18.59
N ASP A 222 17.07 -2.15 19.68
CA ASP A 222 17.06 -3.50 20.24
C ASP A 222 16.46 -4.50 19.25
N GLN A 223 15.31 -4.17 18.64
CA GLN A 223 14.71 -5.00 17.59
C GLN A 223 15.63 -5.18 16.39
N LEU A 224 16.31 -4.11 15.95
CA LEU A 224 17.30 -4.18 14.88
C LEU A 224 18.41 -5.19 15.22
N LEU A 225 18.94 -5.13 16.44
CA LEU A 225 19.98 -6.06 16.90
C LEU A 225 19.46 -7.50 16.97
N GLU A 226 18.24 -7.74 17.48
CA GLU A 226 17.64 -9.08 17.52
C GLU A 226 17.50 -9.67 16.11
N PHE A 227 17.03 -8.87 15.14
CA PHE A 227 17.00 -9.29 13.72
C PHE A 227 18.39 -9.59 13.18
N TRP A 228 19.35 -8.71 13.43
CA TRP A 228 20.71 -8.87 12.91
C TRP A 228 21.37 -10.13 13.45
N TYR A 229 21.33 -10.35 14.76
CA TYR A 229 21.84 -11.58 15.38
C TYR A 229 21.11 -12.82 14.85
N GLY A 230 19.78 -12.79 14.76
CA GLY A 230 19.01 -13.92 14.23
C GLY A 230 19.38 -14.27 12.78
N LEU A 231 19.54 -13.26 11.91
CA LEU A 231 19.97 -13.43 10.53
C LEU A 231 21.38 -13.99 10.44
N VAL A 232 22.35 -13.40 11.16
CA VAL A 232 23.75 -13.86 11.15
C VAL A 232 23.87 -15.29 11.69
N ASN A 233 23.20 -15.59 12.81
CA ASN A 233 23.25 -16.91 13.45
C ASN A 233 22.55 -17.98 12.62
N SER A 234 21.55 -17.62 11.80
CA SER A 234 20.91 -18.58 10.90
C SER A 234 21.89 -19.25 9.94
N GLY A 235 22.99 -18.56 9.60
CA GLY A 235 23.97 -19.01 8.61
C GLY A 235 23.54 -18.77 7.15
N GLN A 236 22.31 -18.28 6.94
CA GLN A 236 21.76 -18.00 5.62
C GLN A 236 22.33 -16.71 5.02
N ARG A 237 22.30 -16.61 3.69
CA ARG A 237 22.59 -15.35 3.00
C ARG A 237 21.38 -14.44 3.10
N PHE A 238 21.60 -13.15 3.28
CA PHE A 238 20.49 -12.21 3.38
C PHE A 238 20.73 -10.90 2.63
N LEU A 239 19.67 -10.35 2.05
CA LEU A 239 19.64 -8.98 1.52
C LEU A 239 18.69 -8.19 2.40
N TRP A 240 19.18 -7.13 3.06
CA TRP A 240 18.39 -6.35 4.00
C TRP A 240 18.27 -4.89 3.58
N VAL A 241 17.03 -4.42 3.42
CA VAL A 241 16.69 -3.00 3.32
C VAL A 241 16.72 -2.36 4.71
N MET A 242 17.70 -1.49 4.95
CA MET A 242 17.84 -0.71 6.18
C MET A 242 17.65 0.77 5.88
N ARG A 243 16.43 1.27 6.04
CA ARG A 243 16.14 2.69 5.77
C ARG A 243 16.78 3.60 6.82
N PRO A 244 17.49 4.67 6.41
CA PRO A 244 18.16 5.58 7.35
C PRO A 244 17.23 6.22 8.40
N ASP A 245 15.94 6.39 8.11
CA ASP A 245 14.95 7.01 8.99
C ASP A 245 14.09 6.03 9.79
N SER A 246 14.38 4.72 9.71
CA SER A 246 13.54 3.68 10.33
C SER A 246 13.97 3.28 11.74
N ILE A 247 15.09 3.78 12.26
CA ILE A 247 15.66 3.36 13.55
C ILE A 247 15.46 4.45 14.60
N THR A 248 14.77 4.13 15.70
CA THR A 248 14.53 5.06 16.83
C THR A 248 15.47 4.82 18.02
N GLY A 249 15.82 5.90 18.74
CA GLY A 249 16.63 5.86 19.97
C GLY A 249 18.04 6.48 19.85
N ASN A 250 18.18 7.60 19.13
CA ASN A 250 19.46 8.16 18.74
C ASN A 250 20.01 9.20 19.74
N ASP A 251 20.43 8.74 20.92
CA ASP A 251 21.20 9.54 21.88
C ASP A 251 22.69 9.19 21.76
N GLY A 252 23.32 9.56 20.65
CA GLY A 252 24.78 9.54 20.48
C GLY A 252 25.40 8.16 20.24
N GLU A 253 26.16 8.05 19.15
CA GLU A 253 27.17 7.01 18.86
C GLU A 253 27.06 5.70 19.64
N SER A 254 26.16 4.82 19.20
CA SER A 254 26.32 3.40 19.45
C SER A 254 26.49 2.71 18.10
N GLN A 255 27.74 2.47 17.72
CA GLN A 255 28.09 1.77 16.49
C GLN A 255 27.40 0.39 16.46
N ILE A 256 27.04 -0.10 15.27
CA ILE A 256 26.63 -1.50 15.11
C ILE A 256 27.82 -2.35 15.61
N PRO A 257 27.59 -3.40 16.42
CA PRO A 257 28.67 -4.27 16.88
C PRO A 257 29.54 -4.75 15.70
N THR A 258 30.86 -4.55 15.77
CA THR A 258 31.79 -4.89 14.68
C THR A 258 31.68 -6.36 14.26
N GLU A 259 31.41 -7.25 15.22
CA GLU A 259 31.17 -8.67 14.96
C GLU A 259 30.00 -8.93 13.99
N LEU A 260 28.93 -8.12 14.06
CA LEU A 260 27.78 -8.24 13.16
C LEU A 260 28.14 -7.73 11.77
N GLU A 261 28.88 -6.61 11.68
CA GLU A 261 29.35 -6.09 10.40
C GLU A 261 30.28 -7.07 9.68
N GLU A 262 31.24 -7.66 10.40
CA GLU A 262 32.17 -8.65 9.88
C GLU A 262 31.45 -9.93 9.43
N ALA A 263 30.53 -10.44 10.24
CA ALA A 263 29.73 -11.60 9.87
C ALA A 263 28.82 -11.32 8.67
N THR A 264 28.33 -10.08 8.53
CA THR A 264 27.52 -9.64 7.40
C THR A 264 28.33 -9.60 6.11
N LYS A 265 29.57 -9.08 6.12
CA LYS A 265 30.41 -9.00 4.91
C LYS A 265 30.59 -10.35 4.19
N ALA A 266 30.49 -11.46 4.92
CA ALA A 266 30.65 -12.80 4.36
C ALA A 266 29.40 -13.33 3.62
N ARG A 267 28.19 -12.92 4.02
CA ARG A 267 26.92 -13.56 3.57
C ARG A 267 25.73 -12.61 3.42
N GLY A 268 25.84 -11.38 3.86
CA GLY A 268 24.80 -10.39 3.85
C GLY A 268 25.12 -9.21 2.94
N TYR A 269 24.07 -8.55 2.44
CA TYR A 269 24.15 -7.30 1.72
C TYR A 269 23.08 -6.35 2.22
N THR A 270 23.40 -5.07 2.31
CA THR A 270 22.53 -4.07 2.91
C THR A 270 22.39 -2.87 1.98
N VAL A 271 21.16 -2.41 1.79
CA VAL A 271 20.85 -1.23 0.97
C VAL A 271 19.84 -0.35 1.69
N ASP A 272 19.82 0.95 1.37
CA ASP A 272 18.85 1.88 1.96
C ASP A 272 17.43 1.63 1.43
N TRP A 273 17.32 1.29 0.15
CA TRP A 273 16.07 0.97 -0.51
C TRP A 273 16.31 0.09 -1.74
N ALA A 274 15.50 -0.96 -1.94
CA ALA A 274 15.67 -1.93 -3.01
C ALA A 274 14.50 -1.87 -4.03
N PRO A 275 14.74 -2.19 -5.31
CA PRO A 275 13.66 -2.44 -6.28
C PRO A 275 12.95 -3.76 -5.94
N GLN A 276 12.05 -3.71 -4.95
CA GLN A 276 11.51 -4.90 -4.27
C GLN A 276 10.87 -5.91 -5.22
N GLU A 277 10.11 -5.47 -6.22
CA GLU A 277 9.48 -6.37 -7.18
C GLU A 277 10.53 -7.16 -7.99
N GLU A 278 11.60 -6.51 -8.44
CA GLU A 278 12.71 -7.18 -9.14
C GLU A 278 13.48 -8.11 -8.21
N VAL A 279 13.75 -7.68 -6.97
CA VAL A 279 14.39 -8.51 -5.96
C VAL A 279 13.59 -9.78 -5.70
N LEU A 280 12.28 -9.68 -5.44
CA LEU A 280 11.44 -10.84 -5.16
C LEU A 280 11.37 -11.80 -6.36
N ASN A 281 11.38 -11.29 -7.59
CA ASN A 281 11.41 -12.11 -8.80
C ASN A 281 12.81 -12.67 -9.13
N HIS A 282 13.87 -12.26 -8.41
CA HIS A 282 15.22 -12.72 -8.68
C HIS A 282 15.41 -14.21 -8.30
N PRO A 283 16.02 -15.05 -9.16
CA PRO A 283 16.17 -16.49 -8.91
C PRO A 283 16.88 -16.88 -7.60
N ALA A 284 17.78 -16.02 -7.12
CA ALA A 284 18.50 -16.21 -5.86
C ALA A 284 17.61 -16.10 -4.61
N ILE A 285 16.49 -15.37 -4.67
CA ILE A 285 15.60 -15.19 -3.51
C ILE A 285 14.83 -16.47 -3.21
N GLY A 286 15.04 -17.00 -2.01
CA GLY A 286 14.40 -18.20 -1.47
C GLY A 286 13.36 -17.94 -0.38
N GLY A 287 13.35 -16.75 0.22
CA GLY A 287 12.38 -16.37 1.25
C GLY A 287 12.37 -14.87 1.52
N PHE A 288 11.33 -14.40 2.21
CA PHE A 288 11.11 -12.98 2.49
C PHE A 288 10.69 -12.73 3.94
N VAL A 289 11.54 -12.07 4.73
CA VAL A 289 11.15 -11.48 6.02
C VAL A 289 10.45 -10.15 5.76
N THR A 290 9.17 -10.10 6.12
CA THR A 290 8.28 -8.99 5.78
C THR A 290 7.42 -8.57 6.96
N HIS A 291 7.05 -7.29 6.96
CA HIS A 291 6.02 -6.74 7.85
C HIS A 291 4.58 -7.15 7.45
N SER A 292 4.39 -7.93 6.39
CA SER A 292 3.07 -8.40 5.90
C SER A 292 2.13 -7.28 5.44
N GLY A 293 2.68 -6.15 4.99
CA GLY A 293 1.91 -5.13 4.29
C GLY A 293 1.36 -5.68 2.97
N TRP A 294 0.13 -5.31 2.61
CA TRP A 294 -0.62 -6.02 1.57
C TRP A 294 0.06 -6.03 0.18
N ASN A 295 0.66 -4.92 -0.24
CA ASN A 295 1.38 -4.87 -1.51
C ASN A 295 2.56 -5.85 -1.55
N SER A 296 3.40 -5.84 -0.51
CA SER A 296 4.54 -6.76 -0.36
C SER A 296 4.10 -8.22 -0.30
N THR A 297 2.97 -8.51 0.35
CA THR A 297 2.40 -9.86 0.39
C THR A 297 1.99 -10.33 -1.01
N LEU A 298 1.31 -9.48 -1.80
CA LEU A 298 0.95 -9.82 -3.18
C LEU A 298 2.16 -9.99 -4.09
N GLU A 299 3.16 -9.12 -4.00
CA GLU A 299 4.42 -9.25 -4.76
C GLU A 299 5.12 -10.58 -4.45
N SER A 300 5.17 -10.97 -3.16
CA SER A 300 5.75 -12.25 -2.73
C SER A 300 4.96 -13.46 -3.25
N ILE A 301 3.62 -13.39 -3.21
CA ILE A 301 2.74 -14.44 -3.74
C ILE A 301 2.95 -14.61 -5.25
N VAL A 302 2.99 -13.51 -6.00
CA VAL A 302 3.20 -13.53 -7.46
C VAL A 302 4.58 -14.10 -7.82
N ALA A 303 5.62 -13.72 -7.06
CA ALA A 303 6.98 -14.21 -7.24
C ALA A 303 7.18 -15.66 -6.78
N GLY A 304 6.21 -16.26 -6.06
CA GLY A 304 6.34 -17.59 -5.49
C GLY A 304 7.40 -17.66 -4.39
N VAL A 305 7.51 -16.61 -3.57
CA VAL A 305 8.48 -16.51 -2.48
C VAL A 305 7.77 -16.70 -1.13
N PRO A 306 8.20 -17.65 -0.29
CA PRO A 306 7.63 -17.85 1.03
C PRO A 306 8.06 -16.77 2.02
N MET A 307 7.29 -16.59 3.08
CA MET A 307 7.40 -15.43 3.97
C MET A 307 7.69 -15.80 5.43
N ILE A 308 8.44 -14.94 6.11
CA ILE A 308 8.45 -14.83 7.57
C ILE A 308 7.82 -13.49 7.90
N CYS A 309 6.69 -13.53 8.59
CA CYS A 309 5.86 -12.37 8.84
C CYS A 309 6.13 -11.80 10.25
N TRP A 310 6.54 -10.54 10.31
CA TRP A 310 6.67 -9.76 11.53
C TRP A 310 5.77 -8.51 11.47
N PRO A 311 4.46 -8.67 11.75
CA PRO A 311 3.49 -7.59 11.58
C PRO A 311 3.70 -6.46 12.59
N TYR A 312 3.64 -5.22 12.13
CA TYR A 312 3.83 -4.02 12.96
C TYR A 312 2.51 -3.33 13.33
N PHE A 313 1.62 -3.06 12.36
CA PHE A 313 0.37 -2.31 12.59
C PHE A 313 -0.68 -2.54 11.48
N ALA A 314 -1.82 -1.85 11.59
CA ALA A 314 -2.90 -1.85 10.60
C ALA A 314 -3.38 -3.28 10.24
N ASP A 315 -3.41 -3.62 8.97
CA ASP A 315 -3.89 -4.89 8.41
C ASP A 315 -2.89 -6.06 8.57
N GLN A 316 -1.64 -5.75 8.92
CA GLN A 316 -0.53 -6.71 8.88
C GLN A 316 -0.72 -7.91 9.79
N THR A 317 -1.33 -7.72 10.96
CA THR A 317 -1.60 -8.80 11.92
C THR A 317 -2.60 -9.83 11.40
N THR A 318 -3.56 -9.41 10.59
CA THR A 318 -4.51 -10.32 9.93
C THR A 318 -3.81 -11.00 8.76
N ASN A 319 -3.09 -10.22 7.94
CA ASN A 319 -2.37 -10.74 6.77
C ASN A 319 -1.37 -11.84 7.19
N SER A 320 -0.59 -11.63 8.25
CA SER A 320 0.38 -12.60 8.75
C SER A 320 -0.27 -13.93 9.16
N ARG A 321 -1.46 -13.87 9.77
CA ARG A 321 -2.21 -15.07 10.18
C ARG A 321 -2.74 -15.85 8.97
N PHE A 322 -3.19 -15.16 7.93
CA PHE A 322 -3.62 -15.80 6.69
C PHE A 322 -2.44 -16.44 5.94
N VAL A 323 -1.29 -15.76 5.90
CA VAL A 323 -0.04 -16.31 5.36
C VAL A 323 0.32 -17.64 6.03
N SER A 324 0.22 -17.72 7.35
CA SER A 324 0.64 -18.92 8.09
C SER A 324 -0.40 -20.05 8.12
N GLU A 325 -1.69 -19.75 8.28
CA GLU A 325 -2.71 -20.79 8.56
C GLU A 325 -3.64 -21.11 7.41
N VAL A 326 -3.75 -20.23 6.42
CA VAL A 326 -4.72 -20.39 5.32
C VAL A 326 -3.98 -20.67 4.02
N TRP A 327 -3.01 -19.81 3.72
CA TRP A 327 -2.20 -19.94 2.51
C TRP A 327 -1.02 -20.89 2.73
N GLU A 328 -0.57 -21.04 3.98
CA GLU A 328 0.51 -21.95 4.38
C GLU A 328 1.82 -21.70 3.61
N ILE A 329 2.08 -20.43 3.26
CA ILE A 329 3.29 -19.99 2.53
C ILE A 329 4.30 -19.30 3.44
N GLY A 330 4.17 -19.42 4.76
CA GLY A 330 5.07 -18.75 5.66
C GLY A 330 4.80 -18.96 7.14
N LEU A 331 5.58 -18.25 7.95
CA LEU A 331 5.52 -18.30 9.41
C LEU A 331 5.10 -16.95 9.98
N ASP A 332 4.27 -16.95 11.03
CA ASP A 332 3.84 -15.75 11.74
C ASP A 332 4.67 -15.58 13.03
N MET A 333 5.64 -14.67 13.02
CA MET A 333 6.45 -14.29 14.19
C MET A 333 5.63 -13.49 15.22
N LYS A 334 4.57 -12.83 14.75
CA LYS A 334 3.61 -12.07 15.54
C LYS A 334 4.28 -11.04 16.45
N ASP A 335 3.97 -11.11 17.74
CA ASP A 335 4.36 -10.17 18.79
C ASP A 335 5.75 -10.46 19.37
N THR A 336 6.56 -11.29 18.69
CA THR A 336 7.91 -11.67 19.13
C THR A 336 8.97 -10.96 18.29
N CYS A 337 10.09 -10.59 18.90
CA CYS A 337 11.30 -10.13 18.22
C CYS A 337 12.49 -10.58 19.07
N ASP A 338 12.86 -11.85 18.91
CA ASP A 338 13.91 -12.52 19.66
C ASP A 338 14.84 -13.23 18.68
N ARG A 339 16.15 -13.03 18.81
CA ARG A 339 17.15 -13.56 17.88
C ARG A 339 17.09 -15.07 17.70
N VAL A 340 16.75 -15.83 18.73
CA VAL A 340 16.69 -17.30 18.66
C VAL A 340 15.45 -17.73 17.88
N VAL A 341 14.33 -17.04 18.07
CA VAL A 341 13.11 -17.24 17.28
C VAL A 341 13.35 -16.88 15.81
N ILE A 342 14.02 -15.75 15.55
CA ILE A 342 14.35 -15.28 14.20
C ILE A 342 15.29 -16.29 13.52
N GLU A 343 16.38 -16.69 14.16
CA GLU A 343 17.29 -17.72 13.66
C GLU A 343 16.54 -19.00 13.27
N LYS A 344 15.68 -19.49 14.17
CA LYS A 344 14.90 -20.71 13.94
C LYS A 344 13.94 -20.56 12.77
N MET A 345 13.20 -19.46 12.67
CA MET A 345 12.26 -19.23 11.57
C MET A 345 12.97 -19.11 10.22
N VAL A 346 14.13 -18.45 10.19
CA VAL A 346 14.95 -18.33 8.97
C VAL A 346 15.41 -19.71 8.51
N ARG A 347 15.94 -20.55 9.42
CA ARG A 347 16.33 -21.92 9.08
C ARG A 347 15.13 -22.80 8.69
N GLU A 348 13.99 -22.61 9.35
CA GLU A 348 12.77 -23.36 9.02
C GLU A 348 12.35 -23.12 7.56
N VAL A 349 12.31 -21.86 7.14
CA VAL A 349 11.91 -21.47 5.77
C VAL A 349 13.00 -21.78 4.74
N MET A 350 14.28 -21.62 5.08
CA MET A 350 15.37 -21.71 4.10
C MET A 350 16.02 -23.10 3.98
N ASP A 351 15.87 -23.96 5.00
CA ASP A 351 16.49 -25.29 5.07
C ASP A 351 15.52 -26.42 5.44
N VAL A 352 14.74 -26.30 6.52
CA VAL A 352 14.01 -27.46 7.10
C VAL A 352 12.74 -27.80 6.33
N LYS A 353 11.93 -26.79 6.02
CA LYS A 353 10.64 -26.89 5.31
C LYS A 353 10.66 -26.14 3.97
N LYS A 354 11.85 -25.91 3.43
CA LYS A 354 12.06 -25.06 2.27
C LYS A 354 11.22 -25.53 1.07
N GLU A 355 11.27 -26.82 0.76
CA GLU A 355 10.59 -27.41 -0.38
C GLU A 355 9.06 -27.34 -0.23
N GLU A 356 8.53 -27.59 0.96
CA GLU A 356 7.10 -27.48 1.28
C GLU A 356 6.61 -26.04 1.04
N PHE A 357 7.31 -25.06 1.59
CA PHE A 357 6.96 -23.65 1.42
C PHE A 357 7.12 -23.16 -0.02
N LEU A 358 8.18 -23.57 -0.72
CA LEU A 358 8.38 -23.21 -2.13
C LEU A 358 7.31 -23.83 -3.04
N GLU A 359 6.94 -25.09 -2.80
CA GLU A 359 5.87 -25.75 -3.57
C GLU A 359 4.54 -25.01 -3.36
N ARG A 360 4.20 -24.69 -2.10
CA ARG A 360 2.96 -23.97 -1.79
C ARG A 360 2.94 -22.56 -2.37
N ALA A 361 4.06 -21.85 -2.29
CA ALA A 361 4.20 -20.52 -2.86
C ALA A 361 4.09 -20.54 -4.39
N ASP A 362 4.70 -21.52 -5.08
CA ASP A 362 4.57 -21.68 -6.54
C ASP A 362 3.13 -22.01 -6.97
N GLN A 363 2.40 -22.82 -6.20
CA GLN A 363 0.98 -23.09 -6.46
C GLN A 363 0.15 -21.80 -6.43
N LEU A 364 0.32 -20.96 -5.41
CA LEU A 364 -0.39 -19.67 -5.34
C LEU A 364 0.08 -18.69 -6.41
N ALA A 365 1.37 -18.68 -6.75
CA ALA A 365 1.91 -17.87 -7.85
C ALA A 365 1.27 -18.23 -9.20
N LYS A 366 1.05 -19.52 -9.46
CA LYS A 366 0.33 -20.01 -10.65
C LYS A 366 -1.12 -19.53 -10.68
N LEU A 367 -1.81 -19.55 -9.54
CA LEU A 367 -3.19 -19.03 -9.43
C LEU A 367 -3.23 -17.51 -9.64
N ALA A 368 -2.29 -16.77 -9.06
CA ALA A 368 -2.17 -15.33 -9.27
C ALA A 368 -1.97 -14.99 -10.75
N ARG A 369 -1.04 -15.67 -11.44
CA ARG A 369 -0.81 -15.50 -12.89
C ARG A 369 -2.05 -15.84 -13.72
N LYS A 370 -2.74 -16.94 -13.38
CA LYS A 370 -4.00 -17.34 -14.03
C LYS A 370 -5.11 -16.31 -13.82
N SER A 371 -5.18 -15.66 -12.66
CA SER A 371 -6.24 -14.69 -12.36
C SER A 371 -6.16 -13.44 -13.25
N VAL A 372 -4.96 -13.05 -13.66
CA VAL A 372 -4.71 -11.84 -14.46
C VAL A 372 -4.58 -12.09 -15.96
N SER A 373 -4.40 -13.34 -16.39
CA SER A 373 -4.35 -13.71 -17.81
C SER A 373 -5.71 -13.49 -18.50
N GLU A 374 -5.73 -13.57 -19.84
CA GLU A 374 -6.97 -13.55 -20.61
C GLU A 374 -7.98 -14.61 -20.09
N GLY A 375 -9.23 -14.20 -19.87
CA GLY A 375 -10.27 -15.04 -19.26
C GLY A 375 -10.09 -15.32 -17.76
N GLY A 376 -9.03 -14.81 -17.12
CA GLY A 376 -8.79 -14.90 -15.69
C GLY A 376 -9.77 -14.06 -14.87
N SER A 377 -10.01 -14.46 -13.62
CA SER A 377 -11.02 -13.83 -12.75
C SER A 377 -10.80 -12.33 -12.54
N SER A 378 -9.57 -11.89 -12.29
CA SER A 378 -9.22 -10.49 -12.10
C SER A 378 -9.28 -9.69 -13.40
N CYS A 379 -8.87 -10.28 -14.53
CA CYS A 379 -9.00 -9.67 -15.85
C CYS A 379 -10.48 -9.43 -16.21
N CYS A 380 -11.32 -10.45 -16.05
CA CYS A 380 -12.77 -10.32 -16.27
C CYS A 380 -13.42 -9.34 -15.28
N ASN A 381 -12.99 -9.33 -14.01
CA ASN A 381 -13.50 -8.36 -13.02
C ASN A 381 -13.13 -6.92 -13.40
N PHE A 382 -11.92 -6.70 -13.89
CA PHE A 382 -11.50 -5.39 -14.37
C PHE A 382 -12.33 -4.94 -15.57
N GLU A 383 -12.59 -5.83 -16.55
CA GLU A 383 -13.42 -5.53 -17.71
C GLU A 383 -14.86 -5.21 -17.31
N ARG A 384 -15.46 -6.02 -16.43
CA ARG A 384 -16.79 -5.73 -15.86
C ARG A 384 -16.84 -4.40 -15.11
N PHE A 385 -15.76 -4.04 -14.41
CA PHE A 385 -15.65 -2.75 -13.74
C PHE A 385 -15.60 -1.59 -14.75
N VAL A 386 -14.78 -1.72 -15.81
CA VAL A 386 -14.68 -0.72 -16.88
C VAL A 386 -16.02 -0.53 -17.59
N GLU A 387 -16.72 -1.62 -17.92
CA GLU A 387 -18.06 -1.58 -18.51
C GLU A 387 -19.05 -0.87 -17.58
N TYR A 388 -19.03 -1.21 -16.29
CA TYR A 388 -19.91 -0.63 -15.28
C TYR A 388 -19.73 0.89 -15.16
N ILE A 389 -18.50 1.39 -15.07
CA ILE A 389 -18.25 2.84 -14.97
C ILE A 389 -18.46 3.57 -16.30
N SER A 390 -18.27 2.88 -17.43
CA SER A 390 -18.54 3.46 -18.76
C SER A 390 -20.03 3.72 -18.98
N GLY A 391 -20.90 2.91 -18.37
CA GLY A 391 -22.35 3.10 -18.37
C GLY A 391 -22.84 4.33 -17.60
N TRP A 392 -21.99 5.01 -16.82
CA TRP A 392 -22.40 6.21 -16.08
C TRP A 392 -22.49 7.46 -16.96
N ASN A 393 -21.80 7.48 -18.11
CA ASN A 393 -21.92 8.58 -19.08
C ASN A 393 -23.26 8.56 -19.84
N SER A 394 -23.86 7.39 -20.07
CA SER A 394 -25.10 7.25 -20.86
C SER A 394 -26.38 7.63 -20.08
N THR A 395 -26.30 7.77 -18.76
CA THR A 395 -27.46 8.13 -17.92
C THR A 395 -27.67 9.64 -17.80
N LEU A 396 -26.66 10.45 -18.11
CA LEU A 396 -26.79 11.92 -18.19
C LEU A 396 -27.32 12.38 -19.56
N GLU A 397 -27.01 11.66 -20.64
CA GLU A 397 -27.52 11.98 -21.98
C GLU A 397 -29.00 11.59 -22.16
N SER A 398 -29.47 10.54 -21.46
CA SER A 398 -30.87 10.07 -21.56
C SER A 398 -31.89 10.98 -20.88
N ILE A 399 -31.44 11.91 -20.02
CA ILE A 399 -32.30 12.95 -19.40
C ILE A 399 -32.40 14.19 -20.30
N VAL A 400 -31.51 14.36 -21.29
CA VAL A 400 -31.40 15.62 -22.04
C VAL A 400 -31.77 15.54 -23.53
N ALA A 401 -31.77 14.37 -24.19
CA ALA A 401 -31.99 14.35 -25.64
C ALA A 401 -32.95 13.27 -26.14
N GLY A 402 -34.21 13.66 -26.36
CA GLY A 402 -34.98 13.12 -27.47
C GLY A 402 -34.44 13.66 -28.80
N VAL A 403 -33.45 12.99 -29.40
CA VAL A 403 -33.03 13.16 -30.81
C VAL A 403 -32.49 11.80 -31.33
N PRO A 404 -32.76 11.37 -32.58
CA PRO A 404 -32.52 9.98 -33.01
C PRO A 404 -31.05 9.61 -33.20
N MET A 405 -30.77 8.34 -32.86
CA MET A 405 -29.54 7.59 -33.12
C MET A 405 -29.25 7.48 -34.63
N THR A 406 -28.15 8.07 -35.09
CA THR A 406 -27.39 7.57 -36.25
C THR A 406 -25.91 7.92 -36.11
N CYS A 407 -25.05 6.94 -36.42
CA CYS A 407 -23.58 6.97 -36.48
C CYS A 407 -22.81 6.67 -35.18
N TRP A 408 -22.84 5.39 -34.78
CA TRP A 408 -21.66 4.73 -34.24
C TRP A 408 -20.74 4.33 -35.39
N SER A 409 -19.66 5.08 -35.62
CA SER A 409 -18.40 4.55 -36.17
C SER A 409 -17.33 5.65 -36.21
N TYR A 410 -16.11 5.24 -35.87
CA TYR A 410 -14.83 5.93 -36.10
C TYR A 410 -14.41 7.05 -35.12
N TYR A 411 -13.12 6.99 -34.71
CA TYR A 411 -12.35 7.80 -33.74
C TYR A 411 -12.48 7.34 -32.28
N ALA A 412 -11.52 6.62 -31.68
CA ALA A 412 -10.05 6.71 -31.67
C ALA A 412 -9.53 8.09 -31.23
N ASP A 413 -8.71 8.03 -30.18
CA ASP A 413 -7.86 9.07 -29.59
C ASP A 413 -8.49 9.90 -28.45
N GLN A 414 -8.17 9.56 -27.20
CA GLN A 414 -7.86 10.51 -26.11
C GLN A 414 -7.06 9.81 -24.99
N GLN A 415 -5.74 9.93 -25.07
CA GLN A 415 -4.83 9.89 -23.92
C GLN A 415 -5.06 11.14 -23.05
N VAL A 416 -5.83 11.06 -21.97
CA VAL A 416 -5.76 12.09 -20.89
C VAL A 416 -5.87 11.52 -19.46
N ASN A 417 -6.33 10.29 -19.27
CA ASN A 417 -6.64 9.80 -17.90
C ASN A 417 -5.45 9.36 -17.03
N SER A 418 -4.23 9.19 -17.57
CA SER A 418 -3.05 8.88 -16.75
C SER A 418 -2.36 10.14 -16.18
N ARG A 419 -2.57 11.32 -16.78
CA ARG A 419 -2.06 12.59 -16.24
C ARG A 419 -2.88 13.06 -15.05
N LEU A 420 -4.20 12.86 -15.03
CA LEU A 420 -5.03 13.40 -13.95
C LEU A 420 -4.77 12.71 -12.59
N VAL A 421 -4.47 11.41 -12.56
CA VAL A 421 -4.19 10.70 -11.31
C VAL A 421 -2.79 11.09 -10.77
N GLY A 422 -1.81 11.26 -11.66
CA GLY A 422 -0.49 11.80 -11.31
C GLY A 422 -0.51 13.29 -10.95
N GLU A 423 -1.39 14.07 -11.58
CA GLU A 423 -1.62 15.50 -11.30
C GLU A 423 -2.42 15.69 -10.01
N VAL A 424 -3.36 14.82 -9.65
CA VAL A 424 -4.06 14.89 -8.35
C VAL A 424 -3.12 14.53 -7.19
N TRP A 425 -2.19 13.59 -7.42
CA TRP A 425 -1.11 13.30 -6.47
C TRP A 425 -0.07 14.41 -6.42
N LYS A 426 0.26 15.04 -7.55
CA LYS A 426 1.07 16.27 -7.61
C LYS A 426 0.34 17.44 -6.96
N ILE A 427 -0.94 17.68 -7.16
CA ILE A 427 -1.71 18.76 -6.50
C ILE A 427 -1.74 18.55 -4.97
N GLY A 428 -1.74 17.29 -4.51
CA GLY A 428 -1.54 16.96 -3.09
C GLY A 428 -0.16 17.34 -2.54
N MET A 429 0.87 17.41 -3.38
CA MET A 429 2.25 17.77 -3.00
C MET A 429 2.69 19.18 -3.48
N ASP A 430 1.93 19.80 -4.38
CA ASP A 430 2.21 21.06 -5.08
C ASP A 430 1.25 22.19 -4.63
N THR A 431 0.57 21.99 -3.50
CA THR A 431 -0.07 23.07 -2.72
C THR A 431 0.95 23.91 -1.94
N LYS A 432 2.22 23.89 -2.33
CA LYS A 432 3.28 24.71 -1.70
C LYS A 432 3.11 26.21 -1.89
N ASP A 433 2.23 26.65 -2.80
CA ASP A 433 1.94 28.07 -3.01
C ASP A 433 0.49 28.50 -2.67
N THR A 434 -0.31 27.65 -2.00
CA THR A 434 -1.66 28.08 -1.54
C THR A 434 -2.02 27.71 -0.10
N CYS A 435 -1.16 27.02 0.64
CA CYS A 435 -1.31 26.88 2.09
C CYS A 435 -0.24 27.71 2.78
N ASP A 436 -0.67 28.64 3.63
CA ASP A 436 0.20 29.41 4.51
C ASP A 436 1.21 28.48 5.16
N ARG A 437 2.50 28.71 4.87
CA ARG A 437 3.62 27.87 5.28
C ARG A 437 3.60 27.61 6.79
N VAL A 438 3.14 28.58 7.57
CA VAL A 438 2.98 28.47 9.03
C VAL A 438 1.91 27.45 9.43
N MET A 439 0.85 27.30 8.63
CA MET A 439 -0.26 26.38 8.88
C MET A 439 0.13 24.93 8.55
N VAL A 440 0.87 24.69 7.47
CA VAL A 440 1.42 23.35 7.14
C VAL A 440 2.51 22.95 8.15
N GLU A 441 3.37 23.89 8.52
CA GLU A 441 4.40 23.69 9.57
C GLU A 441 3.76 23.38 10.94
N LYS A 442 2.64 24.02 11.28
CA LYS A 442 1.85 23.74 12.49
C LYS A 442 1.09 22.42 12.41
N MET A 443 0.51 22.08 11.25
CA MET A 443 -0.26 20.84 11.07
C MET A 443 0.64 19.60 11.10
N ILE A 444 1.85 19.69 10.54
CA ILE A 444 2.90 18.67 10.63
C ILE A 444 3.52 18.64 12.04
N GLY A 445 3.75 19.81 12.64
CA GLY A 445 4.23 19.94 14.02
C GLY A 445 3.29 19.32 15.06
N ASP A 446 1.98 19.43 14.85
CA ASP A 446 0.95 18.84 15.69
C ASP A 446 0.66 17.36 15.34
N LEU A 447 1.16 16.86 14.19
CA LEU A 447 1.05 15.47 13.74
C LEU A 447 2.07 14.56 14.42
N MET A 448 3.25 15.10 14.75
CA MET A 448 4.41 14.34 15.22
C MET A 448 5.02 14.93 16.50
N GLY A 449 4.36 14.66 17.62
CA GLY A 449 4.96 14.86 18.94
C GLY A 449 6.19 13.96 19.11
N VAL A 450 7.33 14.60 19.43
CA VAL A 450 8.66 14.07 19.77
C VAL A 450 9.65 13.79 18.61
N THR A 451 9.25 13.70 17.33
CA THR A 451 10.20 13.43 16.21
C THR A 451 10.38 14.58 15.21
N ARG A 452 9.92 15.79 15.55
CA ARG A 452 9.99 17.00 14.70
C ARG A 452 11.38 17.21 14.08
N ASP A 453 12.42 17.16 14.90
CA ASP A 453 13.78 17.50 14.47
C ASP A 453 14.45 16.40 13.63
N GLU A 454 13.91 15.18 13.62
CA GLU A 454 14.38 14.04 12.80
C GLU A 454 13.72 14.04 11.42
N PHE A 455 12.43 14.36 11.35
CA PHE A 455 11.74 14.56 10.08
C PHE A 455 12.32 15.72 9.26
N PHE A 456 12.61 16.86 9.92
CA PHE A 456 13.28 17.97 9.25
C PHE A 456 14.71 17.62 8.79
N ARG A 457 15.43 16.77 9.53
CA ARG A 457 16.73 16.24 9.08
C ARG A 457 16.58 15.35 7.84
N SER A 458 15.62 14.44 7.83
CA SER A 458 15.31 13.56 6.70
C SER A 458 14.84 14.33 5.45
N ALA A 459 13.97 15.33 5.61
CA ALA A 459 13.53 16.19 4.51
C ALA A 459 14.65 17.08 3.95
N ASN A 460 15.53 17.61 4.82
CA ASN A 460 16.69 18.38 4.39
C ASN A 460 17.76 17.50 3.70
N GLN A 461 17.90 16.25 4.12
CA GLN A 461 18.80 15.28 3.48
C GLN A 461 18.29 14.90 2.09
N ARG A 462 16.97 14.70 1.94
CA ARG A 462 16.30 14.53 0.64
C ARG A 462 16.50 15.75 -0.28
N ALA A 463 16.40 16.97 0.26
CA ALA A 463 16.67 18.19 -0.50
C ALA A 463 18.15 18.34 -0.89
N LYS A 464 19.10 17.87 -0.06
CA LYS A 464 20.54 17.85 -0.39
C LYS A 464 20.86 16.84 -1.49
N LEU A 465 20.28 15.64 -1.45
CA LEU A 465 20.46 14.61 -2.48
C LEU A 465 19.90 15.06 -3.83
N ALA A 466 18.70 15.67 -3.84
CA ALA A 466 18.13 16.27 -5.04
C ALA A 466 19.02 17.38 -5.63
N ARG A 467 19.61 18.24 -4.79
CA ARG A 467 20.55 19.28 -5.25
C ARG A 467 21.86 18.70 -5.79
N ARG A 468 22.32 17.57 -5.24
CA ARG A 468 23.57 16.91 -5.66
C ARG A 468 23.40 16.20 -7.00
N SER A 469 22.27 15.52 -7.19
CA SER A 469 21.86 14.90 -8.46
C SER A 469 21.79 15.92 -9.62
N VAL A 470 21.28 17.12 -9.36
CA VAL A 470 21.27 18.24 -10.31
C VAL A 470 22.67 18.78 -10.62
N ALA A 471 23.58 18.80 -9.65
CA ALA A 471 24.94 19.31 -9.82
C ALA A 471 25.88 18.33 -10.56
N GLU A 472 25.56 17.03 -10.54
CA GLU A 472 26.38 15.96 -11.14
C GLU A 472 25.90 15.55 -12.56
N GLY A 473 24.97 16.32 -13.15
CA GLY A 473 24.55 16.15 -14.54
C GLY A 473 23.45 15.10 -14.77
N GLY A 474 22.78 14.63 -13.71
CA GLY A 474 21.54 13.85 -13.84
C GLY A 474 20.40 14.75 -14.34
N SER A 475 19.67 14.32 -15.36
CA SER A 475 18.61 15.10 -16.02
C SER A 475 17.36 15.29 -15.14
N PRO A 476 16.94 16.54 -14.86
CA PRO A 476 15.59 16.86 -14.42
C PRO A 476 14.90 17.69 -15.53
N TYR A 477 13.84 17.16 -16.13
CA TYR A 477 13.01 17.94 -17.05
C TYR A 477 12.36 19.13 -16.33
N CYS A 478 12.98 20.31 -16.43
CA CYS A 478 12.44 21.57 -16.99
C CYS A 478 13.32 22.75 -16.55
N SER A 479 13.70 23.57 -17.53
CA SER A 479 14.60 24.73 -17.43
C SER A 479 14.15 25.77 -16.40
N LEU A 480 14.95 25.91 -15.33
CA LEU A 480 14.82 26.96 -14.32
C LEU A 480 14.94 28.38 -14.93
N ASP A 481 15.70 28.53 -16.02
CA ASP A 481 15.91 29.83 -16.70
C ASP A 481 14.64 30.38 -17.35
N ARG A 482 13.78 29.49 -17.85
CA ARG A 482 12.49 29.88 -18.46
C ARG A 482 11.47 30.33 -17.41
N TRP A 483 11.53 29.75 -16.20
CA TRP A 483 10.70 30.16 -15.07
C TRP A 483 11.14 31.53 -14.51
N ILE A 484 12.45 31.82 -14.51
CA ILE A 484 12.97 33.13 -14.07
C ILE A 484 12.60 34.24 -15.07
N GLU A 485 12.55 33.97 -16.38
CA GLU A 485 12.04 34.92 -17.38
C GLU A 485 10.52 35.16 -17.23
N ASP A 486 9.74 34.10 -17.04
CA ASP A 486 8.27 34.21 -16.89
C ASP A 486 7.86 34.92 -15.59
N THR A 487 8.65 34.78 -14.51
CA THR A 487 8.37 35.44 -13.22
C THR A 487 8.74 36.93 -13.25
N LYS A 488 9.70 37.35 -14.09
CA LYS A 488 10.03 38.78 -14.30
C LYS A 488 8.93 39.53 -15.08
N LEU A 489 8.12 38.82 -15.87
CA LEU A 489 7.00 39.41 -16.61
C LEU A 489 5.75 39.66 -15.75
N MET A 490 5.65 39.07 -14.55
CA MET A 490 4.47 39.22 -13.69
C MET A 490 4.61 40.28 -12.57
N THR A 491 5.72 41.01 -12.48
CA THR A 491 5.97 41.98 -11.39
C THR A 491 5.97 43.46 -11.82
N HIS A 492 5.48 43.79 -13.02
CA HIS A 492 5.23 45.17 -13.43
C HIS A 492 3.79 45.33 -13.94
N ASP A 493 2.85 45.60 -13.02
CA ASP A 493 2.09 46.86 -12.97
C ASP A 493 1.06 46.83 -11.83
N LYS A 494 1.31 47.73 -10.87
CA LYS A 494 0.47 48.28 -9.78
C LYS A 494 -0.52 47.40 -9.01
#